data_AF-A0A090Q4E3-F1
#
_entry.id   AF-A0A090Q4E3-F1
#
_cell.length_a   1.000
_cell.length_b   1.000
_cell.length_c   1.000
_cell.angle_alpha   90.00
_cell.angle_beta   90.00
_cell.angle_gamma   90.00
#
_symmetry.space_group_name_H-M   'P 1'
#
loop_
_entity.id
_entity.type
_entity.pdbx_description
1 polymer ?
#
loop_
_entity_poly.entity_id
_entity_poly.type
_entity_poly.pdbx_seq_one_letter_code
_entity_poly.pdbx_strand_id
1 'polypeptide(L)' 'MARAMFEYTKTVLVKVSFSPALFCKELEKAVERLLPFELTELKIWLDELFASNPELKTCIPLLPK' A
#
# COMPACT_ATOMS: atom_id res chain seq x y z
N MET A 1 2.38 -17.46 11.16
CA MET A 1 2.58 -16.12 11.76
C MET A 1 3.37 -15.14 10.88
N ALA A 2 3.93 -15.55 9.72
CA ALA A 2 4.78 -14.70 8.88
C ALA A 2 4.04 -13.64 8.00
N ARG A 3 2.71 -13.55 8.05
CA ARG A 3 1.91 -12.60 7.21
C ARG A 3 1.14 -11.55 8.00
N ALA A 4 1.24 -11.55 9.33
CA ALA A 4 0.42 -10.68 10.17
C ALA A 4 0.67 -9.19 9.88
N MET A 5 1.91 -8.81 9.56
CA MET A 5 2.25 -7.43 9.21
C MET A 5 1.72 -7.03 7.84
N PHE A 6 1.83 -7.91 6.84
CA PHE A 6 1.27 -7.67 5.51
C PHE A 6 -0.26 -7.52 5.51
N GLU A 7 -0.98 -8.41 6.20
CA GLU A 7 -2.44 -8.35 6.33
C GLU A 7 -2.90 -7.09 7.10
N TYR A 8 -2.15 -6.73 8.15
CA TYR A 8 -2.37 -5.48 8.87
C TYR A 8 -2.22 -4.26 7.95
N THR A 9 -1.14 -4.22 7.16
CA THR A 9 -0.90 -3.15 6.18
C THR A 9 -2.04 -3.04 5.18
N LYS A 10 -2.47 -4.15 4.58
CA LYS A 10 -3.62 -4.15 3.64
C LYS A 10 -4.87 -3.60 4.30
N THR A 11 -5.16 -4.03 5.52
CA THR A 11 -6.35 -3.56 6.26
C THR A 11 -6.29 -2.05 6.52
N VAL A 12 -5.12 -1.53 6.88
CA VAL A 12 -4.93 -0.08 7.08
C VAL A 12 -5.10 0.66 5.76
N LEU A 13 -4.46 0.22 4.68
CA LEU A 13 -4.53 0.84 3.36
C LEU A 13 -5.97 0.87 2.80
N VAL A 14 -6.73 -0.21 2.96
CA VAL A 14 -8.16 -0.25 2.59
C VAL A 14 -8.98 0.72 3.45
N LYS A 15 -8.70 0.82 4.75
CA LYS A 15 -9.42 1.77 5.62
C LYS A 15 -9.16 3.22 5.25
N VAL A 16 -7.97 3.56 4.75
CA VAL A 16 -7.61 4.93 4.35
C VAL A 16 -7.77 5.19 2.85
N SER A 17 -8.26 4.22 2.07
CA SER A 17 -8.37 4.33 0.61
C SER A 17 -9.39 5.38 0.15
N PHE A 18 -10.23 5.89 1.04
CA PHE A 18 -11.15 6.99 0.76
C PHE A 18 -10.46 8.36 0.62
N SER A 19 -9.20 8.50 1.07
CA SER A 19 -8.45 9.75 1.03
C SER A 19 -7.04 9.53 0.48
N PRO A 20 -6.71 10.04 -0.72
CA PRO A 20 -5.38 9.90 -1.31
C PRO A 20 -4.26 10.44 -0.41
N ALA A 21 -4.51 11.54 0.32
CA ALA A 21 -3.53 12.15 1.21
C ALA A 21 -3.20 11.25 2.43
N LEU A 22 -4.20 10.60 3.02
CA LEU A 22 -3.98 9.65 4.13
C LEU A 22 -3.38 8.34 3.60
N PHE A 23 -3.85 7.88 2.44
CA PHE A 23 -3.34 6.69 1.79
C PHE A 23 -1.84 6.78 1.50
N CYS A 24 -1.38 7.89 0.91
CA CYS A 24 0.05 8.11 0.65
C CYS A 24 0.88 8.02 1.93
N LYS A 25 0.42 8.62 3.04
CA LYS A 25 1.14 8.59 4.32
C LYS A 25 1.23 7.19 4.92
N GLU A 26 0.15 6.42 4.88
CA GLU A 26 0.18 5.04 5.39
C GLU A 26 0.93 4.10 4.45
N LEU A 27 0.91 4.36 3.13
CA LEU A 27 1.70 3.63 2.14
C LEU A 27 3.20 3.83 2.36
N GLU A 28 3.64 5.05 2.62
CA GLU A 28 5.05 5.35 2.95
C GLU A 28 5.51 4.58 4.19
N LYS A 29 4.70 4.58 5.27
CA LYS A 29 4.99 3.81 6.49
C LYS A 29 5.00 2.31 6.24
N ALA A 30 4.14 1.82 5.34
CA ALA A 30 4.13 0.42 4.93
C ALA A 30 5.40 0.06 4.16
N VAL A 31 5.85 0.93 3.26
CA VAL A 31 7.08 0.76 2.49
C VAL A 31 8.31 0.63 3.40
N GLU A 32 8.38 1.45 4.45
CA GLU A 32 9.49 1.41 5.42
C GLU A 32 9.45 0.19 6.35
N ARG A 33 8.27 -0.34 6.63
CA ARG A 33 8.07 -1.41 7.63
C ARG A 33 8.12 -2.82 7.05
N LEU A 34 7.69 -2.99 5.80
CA LEU A 34 7.58 -4.30 5.17
C LEU A 34 8.90 -4.80 4.61
N LEU A 35 9.06 -6.12 4.57
CA LEU A 35 10.24 -6.75 3.97
C LEU A 35 10.18 -6.67 2.43
N PRO A 36 11.32 -6.76 1.72
CA PRO A 36 11.36 -6.61 0.26
C PRO A 36 10.40 -7.54 -0.52
N PHE A 37 10.22 -8.77 -0.04
CA PHE A 37 9.28 -9.71 -0.65
C PHE A 37 7.82 -9.31 -0.42
N GLU A 38 7.47 -8.81 0.78
CA GLU A 38 6.13 -8.30 1.10
C GLU A 38 5.82 -7.04 0.29
N LEU A 39 6.81 -6.18 0.04
CA LEU A 39 6.65 -5.01 -0.84
C LEU A 39 6.34 -5.40 -2.27
N THR A 40 6.95 -6.48 -2.75
CA THR A 40 6.68 -6.99 -4.10
C THR A 40 5.24 -7.48 -4.20
N GLU A 41 4.76 -8.22 -3.20
CA GLU A 41 3.35 -8.61 -3.10
C GLU A 41 2.41 -7.39 -2.94
N LEU A 42 2.84 -6.38 -2.20
CA LEU A 42 2.07 -5.15 -2.01
C LEU A 42 1.87 -4.41 -3.32
N LYS A 43 2.93 -4.28 -4.15
CA LYS A 43 2.86 -3.63 -5.47
C LYS A 43 1.81 -4.28 -6.36
N ILE A 44 1.79 -5.61 -6.44
CA ILE A 44 0.80 -6.35 -7.23
C ILE A 44 -0.62 -6.05 -6.74
N TRP A 45 -0.83 -6.05 -5.42
CA TRP A 45 -2.13 -5.73 -4.84
C TRP A 45 -2.55 -4.26 -5.06
N LEU A 46 -1.59 -3.33 -5.01
CA LEU A 46 -1.84 -1.91 -5.27
C LEU A 46 -2.23 -1.64 -6.71
N ASP A 47 -1.68 -2.37 -7.69
CA ASP A 47 -2.06 -2.22 -9.09
C ASP A 47 -3.56 -2.54 -9.30
N GLU A 48 -4.07 -3.57 -8.64
CA GLU A 48 -5.51 -3.91 -8.63
C GLU A 48 -6.34 -2.80 -7.96
N LEU A 49 -5.84 -2.25 -6.85
CA LEU A 49 -6.51 -1.17 -6.12
C LEU A 49 -6.55 0.13 -6.95
N PHE A 50 -5.47 0.46 -7.65
CA PHE A 50 -5.38 1.65 -8.52
C PHE A 50 -6.21 1.53 -9.79
N ALA A 51 -6.47 0.30 -10.25
CA ALA A 51 -7.44 0.07 -11.31
C ALA A 51 -8.87 0.41 -10.86
N SER A 52 -9.19 0.16 -9.59
CA SER A 52 -10.49 0.46 -9.00
C SER A 52 -10.62 1.93 -8.55
N ASN A 53 -9.54 2.52 -8.03
CA ASN A 53 -9.50 3.86 -7.44
C ASN A 53 -8.36 4.68 -8.08
N PRO A 54 -8.59 5.28 -9.26
CA PRO A 54 -7.54 5.99 -10.00
C PRO A 54 -6.99 7.22 -9.25
N GLU A 55 -7.72 7.79 -8.30
CA GLU A 55 -7.29 8.89 -7.44
C GLU A 55 -6.09 8.56 -6.55
N LEU A 56 -5.87 7.28 -6.24
CA LEU A 56 -4.77 6.82 -5.41
C LEU A 56 -3.44 6.72 -6.18
N LYS A 57 -3.47 6.84 -7.52
CA LYS A 57 -2.27 6.80 -8.37
C LYS A 57 -1.25 7.90 -8.04
N THR A 58 -1.68 8.97 -7.35
CA THR A 58 -0.79 10.01 -6.84
C THR A 58 0.27 9.47 -5.87
N CYS A 59 0.02 8.32 -5.24
CA CYS A 59 0.93 7.70 -4.27
C CYS A 59 1.94 6.72 -4.90
N ILE A 60 1.88 6.46 -6.22
CA ILE A 60 2.81 5.58 -6.94
C ILE A 60 4.29 5.98 -6.77
N PRO A 61 4.68 7.27 -6.78
CA PRO A 61 6.08 7.67 -6.61
C PRO A 61 6.71 7.27 -5.27
N LEU A 62 5.91 6.89 -4.26
CA LEU A 62 6.37 6.47 -2.94
C LEU A 62 6.85 5.01 -2.91
N LEU A 63 6.53 4.23 -3.95
CA LEU A 63 6.98 2.84 -4.04
C LEU A 63 8.46 2.81 -4.45
N PRO A 64 9.30 2.04 -3.75
CA PRO A 64 10.71 1.92 -4.09
C PRO A 64 10.84 1.26 -5.46
N LYS A 65 11.82 1.68 -6.28
CA LYS A 65 12.07 1.09 -7.60
C LYS A 65 12.52 -0.36 -7.49
#